data_AF-A0A5J4QJP9-F1
#
_entry.id   AF-A0A5J4QJP9-F1
#
_cell.length_a   1.000
_cell.length_b   1.000
_cell.length_c   1.000
_cell.angle_alpha   90.00
_cell.angle_beta   90.00
_cell.angle_gamma   90.00
#
_symmetry.space_group_name_H-M   'P 1'
#
loop_
_entity.id
_entity.type
_entity.pdbx_description
1 polymer ?
#
loop_
_entity_poly.entity_id
_entity_poly.type
_entity_poly.pdbx_seq_one_letter_code
_entity_poly.pdbx_strand_id
1 'polypeptide(L)'
;MAKFLVIRFSALGDVAMTLPVIYSLAVQYPQHEIVVVSRPVLEPAFRTLPDNVSFFCADLKGKHKGLSGLNTLFRQLKKMNFDYVADLHDVLRSQYLRFRFKLSGIPVAVIDKGRAGKKRLIRRHQKVFENQSNSFHHYSDVFGHLGFPLLVDFSSIYENRKGDFSQIQQFTGEKGSTKWIGIAPFAKHKGKIYPLEWQEQVVAHFSKDLRVKVFLFG
;
A
#
# COMPACT_ATOMS: atom_id res chain seq x y z
N MET A 1 -9.82 13.20 -20.83
CA MET A 1 -9.70 12.79 -19.41
C MET A 1 -9.59 11.27 -19.40
N ALA A 2 -8.71 10.70 -18.59
CA ALA A 2 -8.46 9.26 -18.56
C ALA A 2 -8.78 8.68 -17.18
N LYS A 3 -9.13 7.40 -17.14
CA LYS A 3 -9.46 6.65 -15.93
C LYS A 3 -8.53 5.45 -15.75
N PHE A 4 -7.83 5.42 -14.62
CA PHE A 4 -6.86 4.38 -14.27
C PHE A 4 -7.45 3.36 -13.30
N LEU A 5 -7.20 2.09 -13.57
CA LEU A 5 -7.33 1.02 -12.58
C LEU A 5 -5.97 0.68 -12.01
N VAL A 6 -5.78 0.86 -10.71
CA VAL A 6 -4.54 0.52 -9.99
C VAL A 6 -4.77 -0.73 -9.14
N ILE A 7 -4.06 -1.82 -9.42
CA ILE A 7 -4.25 -3.12 -8.75
C ILE A 7 -3.18 -3.34 -7.70
N ARG A 8 -3.57 -3.46 -6.41
CA ARG A 8 -2.65 -3.85 -5.32
C ARG A 8 -3.32 -4.63 -4.20
N PHE A 9 -3.24 -5.96 -4.22
CA PHE A 9 -3.88 -6.86 -3.23
C PHE A 9 -3.03 -7.26 -2.00
N SER A 10 -2.01 -6.48 -1.65
CA SER A 10 -0.96 -6.89 -0.69
C SER A 10 -1.34 -6.70 0.78
N ALA A 11 -0.36 -6.94 1.66
CA ALA A 11 -0.42 -6.53 3.05
C ALA A 11 -0.36 -4.99 3.19
N LEU A 12 -0.65 -4.50 4.40
CA LEU A 12 -0.72 -3.07 4.72
C LEU A 12 0.55 -2.32 4.32
N GLY A 13 1.73 -2.78 4.75
CA GLY A 13 2.99 -2.06 4.48
C GLY A 13 3.25 -1.85 2.99
N ASP A 14 3.04 -2.89 2.20
CA ASP A 14 3.18 -2.81 0.74
C ASP A 14 2.18 -1.83 0.08
N VAL A 15 0.95 -1.74 0.58
CA VAL A 15 -0.05 -0.78 0.09
C VAL A 15 0.30 0.63 0.56
N ALA A 16 0.77 0.79 1.80
CA ALA A 16 1.26 2.06 2.30
C ALA A 16 2.40 2.60 1.41
N MET A 17 3.29 1.74 0.93
CA MET A 17 4.36 2.12 0.00
C MET A 17 3.85 2.56 -1.40
N THR A 18 2.60 2.26 -1.76
CA THR A 18 2.00 2.77 -3.02
C THR A 18 1.35 4.15 -2.85
N LEU A 19 1.02 4.55 -1.62
CA LEU A 19 0.33 5.82 -1.36
C LEU A 19 1.11 7.03 -1.89
N PRO A 20 2.43 7.17 -1.66
CA PRO A 20 3.19 8.31 -2.19
C PRO A 20 3.07 8.43 -3.71
N VAL A 21 3.15 7.31 -4.42
CA VAL A 21 3.13 7.28 -5.89
C VAL A 21 1.74 7.59 -6.42
N ILE A 22 0.69 7.03 -5.80
CA ILE A 22 -0.70 7.30 -6.17
C ILE A 22 -1.05 8.77 -5.88
N TYR A 23 -0.60 9.31 -4.75
CA TYR A 23 -0.76 10.72 -4.41
C TYR A 23 -0.09 11.61 -5.46
N SER A 24 1.19 11.37 -5.77
CA SER A 24 1.91 12.19 -6.76
C SER A 24 1.28 12.10 -8.16
N LEU A 25 0.80 10.92 -8.57
CA LEU A 25 0.02 10.77 -9.81
C LEU A 25 -1.24 11.64 -9.78
N ALA A 26 -2.00 11.58 -8.68
CA ALA A 26 -3.25 12.32 -8.52
C ALA A 26 -3.05 13.83 -8.57
N VAL A 27 -1.99 14.34 -7.94
CA VAL A 27 -1.64 15.77 -7.91
C VAL A 27 -1.08 16.26 -9.24
N GLN A 28 -0.22 15.48 -9.91
CA GLN A 28 0.37 15.87 -11.21
C GLN A 28 -0.62 15.73 -12.38
N TYR A 29 -1.62 14.87 -12.24
CA TYR A 29 -2.64 14.62 -13.26
C TYR A 29 -4.07 14.77 -12.70
N PRO A 30 -4.46 15.97 -12.22
CA PRO A 30 -5.72 16.19 -11.51
C PRO A 30 -6.97 15.95 -12.38
N GLN A 31 -6.83 16.06 -13.70
CA GLN A 31 -7.89 15.79 -14.68
C GLN A 31 -8.17 14.31 -14.93
N HIS A 32 -7.45 13.40 -14.26
CA HIS A 32 -7.60 11.96 -14.40
C HIS A 32 -8.17 11.33 -13.15
N GLU A 33 -8.98 10.29 -13.34
CA GLU A 33 -9.56 9.52 -12.25
C GLU A 33 -8.71 8.28 -11.96
N ILE A 34 -8.47 8.00 -10.69
CA ILE A 34 -7.68 6.86 -10.24
C ILE A 34 -8.55 5.99 -9.34
N VAL A 35 -8.77 4.73 -9.75
CA VAL A 35 -9.48 3.75 -8.93
C VAL A 35 -8.49 2.71 -8.45
N VAL A 36 -8.27 2.66 -7.14
CA VAL A 36 -7.37 1.69 -6.51
C VAL A 36 -8.17 0.50 -6.04
N VAL A 37 -7.87 -0.69 -6.55
CA VAL A 37 -8.52 -1.94 -6.12
C VAL A 37 -7.63 -2.71 -5.16
N SER A 38 -8.10 -2.85 -3.92
CA SER A 38 -7.36 -3.54 -2.85
C SER A 38 -8.29 -4.18 -1.83
N ARG A 39 -7.74 -4.73 -0.75
CA ARG A 39 -8.49 -5.41 0.31
C ARG A 39 -9.25 -4.38 1.17
N PRO A 40 -10.48 -4.66 1.61
CA PRO A 40 -11.32 -3.70 2.36
C PRO A 40 -10.64 -3.08 3.58
N VAL A 41 -9.87 -3.86 4.34
CA VAL A 41 -9.14 -3.39 5.53
C VAL A 41 -8.15 -2.24 5.25
N LEU A 42 -7.82 -1.99 3.99
CA LEU A 42 -6.87 -0.96 3.57
C LEU A 42 -7.56 0.31 3.08
N GLU A 43 -8.88 0.31 2.91
CA GLU A 43 -9.69 1.47 2.50
C GLU A 43 -9.40 2.72 3.35
N PRO A 44 -9.26 2.66 4.69
CA PRO A 44 -9.01 3.85 5.50
C PRO A 44 -7.74 4.61 5.11
N ALA A 45 -6.73 3.92 4.54
CA ALA A 45 -5.47 4.53 4.12
C ALA A 45 -5.60 5.42 2.88
N PHE A 46 -6.72 5.34 2.16
CA PHE A 46 -6.99 6.12 0.94
C PHE A 46 -7.92 7.32 1.18
N ARG A 47 -8.49 7.47 2.39
CA ARG A 47 -9.49 8.50 2.70
C ARG A 47 -8.97 9.93 2.65
N THR A 48 -7.66 10.10 2.77
CA THR A 48 -7.00 11.41 2.82
C THR A 48 -6.25 11.74 1.53
N LEU A 49 -6.38 10.90 0.51
CA LEU A 49 -5.82 11.17 -0.81
C LEU A 49 -6.69 12.20 -1.56
N PRO A 50 -6.16 12.84 -2.63
CA PRO A 50 -6.92 13.78 -3.45
C PRO A 50 -8.23 13.20 -4.00
N ASP A 51 -9.20 14.08 -4.26
CA ASP A 51 -10.59 13.72 -4.61
C ASP A 51 -10.72 12.89 -5.90
N ASN A 52 -9.73 12.97 -6.79
CA ASN A 52 -9.67 12.16 -8.01
C ASN A 52 -9.17 10.72 -7.76
N VAL A 53 -8.90 10.34 -6.50
CA VAL A 53 -8.57 8.97 -6.10
C VAL A 53 -9.76 8.33 -5.38
N SER A 54 -10.20 7.19 -5.88
CA SER A 54 -11.26 6.38 -5.26
C SER A 54 -10.78 4.96 -4.98
N PHE A 55 -11.42 4.31 -4.02
CA PHE A 55 -11.05 2.97 -3.57
C PHE A 55 -12.14 1.95 -3.92
N PHE A 56 -11.74 0.81 -4.50
CA PHE A 56 -12.62 -0.32 -4.77
C PHE A 56 -12.26 -1.52 -3.88
N CYS A 57 -13.21 -1.92 -3.04
CA CYS A 57 -13.08 -3.04 -2.10
C CYS A 57 -13.15 -4.42 -2.78
N ALA A 58 -12.01 -5.09 -2.89
CA ALA A 58 -11.90 -6.47 -3.35
C ALA A 58 -11.88 -7.47 -2.18
N ASP A 59 -13.02 -8.11 -1.92
CA ASP A 59 -13.10 -9.22 -0.97
C ASP A 59 -12.60 -10.55 -1.56
N LEU A 60 -11.27 -10.72 -1.53
CA LEU A 60 -10.58 -11.89 -2.08
C LEU A 60 -10.74 -13.17 -1.23
N LYS A 61 -11.39 -13.08 -0.06
CA LYS A 61 -11.65 -14.22 0.84
C LYS A 61 -13.11 -14.68 0.80
N GLY A 62 -14.05 -13.80 0.46
CA GLY A 62 -15.46 -14.12 0.22
C GLY A 62 -15.82 -13.97 -1.27
N LYS A 63 -16.57 -12.92 -1.62
CA LYS A 63 -17.25 -12.78 -2.94
C LYS A 63 -16.33 -12.86 -4.15
N HIS A 64 -15.05 -12.49 -4.01
CA HIS A 64 -14.07 -12.51 -5.10
C HIS A 64 -13.04 -13.65 -4.98
N LYS A 65 -13.37 -14.71 -4.24
CA LYS A 65 -12.49 -15.88 -4.06
C LYS A 65 -12.50 -16.78 -5.30
N GLY A 66 -11.32 -17.31 -5.64
CA GLY A 66 -11.13 -18.26 -6.74
C GLY A 66 -11.35 -17.64 -8.13
N LEU A 67 -11.31 -18.47 -9.18
CA LEU A 67 -11.44 -17.98 -10.56
C LEU A 67 -12.82 -17.37 -10.84
N SER A 68 -13.90 -18.00 -10.37
CA SER A 68 -15.27 -17.47 -10.51
C SER A 68 -15.41 -16.10 -9.82
N GLY A 69 -14.92 -15.98 -8.57
CA GLY A 69 -14.94 -14.72 -7.84
C GLY A 69 -14.07 -13.63 -8.47
N LEU A 70 -12.90 -13.98 -9.02
CA LEU A 70 -12.08 -13.04 -9.80
C LEU A 70 -12.76 -12.60 -11.10
N ASN A 71 -13.52 -13.47 -11.76
CA ASN A 71 -14.31 -13.09 -12.92
C ASN A 71 -15.47 -12.16 -12.53
N THR A 72 -16.11 -12.39 -11.38
CA THR A 72 -17.09 -11.45 -10.80
C THR A 72 -16.46 -10.08 -10.54
N LEU A 73 -15.29 -10.04 -9.92
CA LEU A 73 -14.52 -8.80 -9.70
C LEU A 73 -14.19 -8.11 -11.04
N PHE A 74 -13.72 -8.87 -12.03
CA PHE A 74 -13.46 -8.34 -13.37
C PHE A 74 -14.70 -7.71 -14.00
N ARG A 75 -15.87 -8.38 -13.95
CA ARG A 75 -17.12 -7.83 -14.49
C ARG A 75 -17.53 -6.54 -13.79
N GLN A 76 -17.36 -6.45 -12.48
CA GLN A 76 -17.65 -5.22 -11.72
C GLN A 76 -16.73 -4.08 -12.14
N LEU A 77 -15.43 -4.33 -12.21
CA LEU A 77 -14.44 -3.34 -12.64
C LEU A 77 -14.62 -2.94 -14.11
N LYS A 78 -14.95 -3.88 -15.00
CA LYS A 78 -15.14 -3.60 -16.43
C LYS A 78 -16.26 -2.58 -16.67
N LYS A 79 -17.32 -2.59 -15.85
CA LYS A 79 -18.43 -1.63 -15.93
C LYS A 79 -18.02 -0.18 -15.63
N MET A 80 -16.85 0.02 -15.02
CA MET A 80 -16.34 1.34 -14.67
C MET A 80 -15.58 2.02 -15.82
N ASN A 81 -15.42 1.35 -16.98
CA ASN A 81 -14.82 1.89 -18.21
C ASN A 81 -13.44 2.53 -18.00
N PHE A 82 -12.42 1.69 -17.75
CA PHE A 82 -11.04 2.12 -17.58
C PHE A 82 -10.31 2.28 -18.92
N ASP A 83 -9.49 3.34 -19.03
CA ASP A 83 -8.60 3.58 -20.17
C ASP A 83 -7.25 2.91 -20.00
N TYR A 84 -6.79 2.76 -18.75
CA TYR A 84 -5.48 2.20 -18.43
C TYR A 84 -5.54 1.29 -17.20
N VAL A 85 -4.70 0.25 -17.17
CA VAL A 85 -4.50 -0.61 -15.99
C VAL A 85 -3.04 -0.61 -15.56
N ALA A 86 -2.81 -0.25 -14.30
CA ALA A 86 -1.52 -0.36 -13.62
C ALA A 86 -1.56 -1.54 -12.64
N ASP A 87 -0.94 -2.67 -13.01
CA ASP A 87 -0.75 -3.81 -12.10
C ASP A 87 0.51 -3.59 -11.25
N LEU A 88 0.32 -2.95 -10.08
CA LEU A 88 1.39 -2.73 -9.11
C LEU A 88 1.69 -3.96 -8.26
N HIS A 89 1.08 -5.11 -8.51
CA HIS A 89 1.13 -6.26 -7.60
C HIS A 89 1.83 -7.48 -8.17
N ASP A 90 1.61 -7.82 -9.45
CA ASP A 90 2.21 -8.98 -10.14
C ASP A 90 2.18 -10.29 -9.31
N VAL A 91 0.98 -10.78 -8.98
CA VAL A 91 0.74 -12.14 -8.44
C VAL A 91 -0.45 -12.77 -9.16
N LEU A 92 -0.59 -14.09 -9.14
CA LEU A 92 -1.59 -14.85 -9.92
C LEU A 92 -2.98 -14.19 -10.04
N ARG A 93 -3.52 -13.65 -8.93
CA ARG A 93 -4.81 -12.95 -8.93
C ARG A 93 -4.80 -11.65 -9.75
N SER A 94 -3.77 -10.82 -9.63
CA SER A 94 -3.61 -9.62 -10.46
C SER A 94 -3.28 -10.00 -11.90
N GLN A 95 -2.50 -11.07 -12.11
CA GLN A 95 -2.19 -11.58 -13.45
C GLN A 95 -3.45 -12.07 -14.19
N TYR A 96 -4.41 -12.65 -13.48
CA TYR A 96 -5.70 -12.99 -14.07
C TYR A 96 -6.46 -11.74 -14.52
N LEU A 97 -6.62 -10.73 -13.65
CA LEU A 97 -7.31 -9.49 -14.00
C LEU A 97 -6.63 -8.76 -15.15
N ARG A 98 -5.29 -8.60 -15.08
CA ARG A 98 -4.51 -7.91 -16.13
C ARG A 98 -4.69 -8.58 -17.49
N PHE A 99 -4.72 -9.92 -17.52
CA PHE A 99 -4.93 -10.66 -18.76
C PHE A 99 -6.33 -10.40 -19.33
N ARG A 100 -7.37 -10.41 -18.49
CA ARG A 100 -8.75 -10.13 -18.90
C ARG A 100 -8.93 -8.69 -19.42
N PHE A 101 -8.24 -7.72 -18.83
CA PHE A 101 -8.22 -6.34 -19.29
C PHE A 101 -7.45 -6.18 -20.61
N LYS A 102 -6.28 -6.81 -20.76
CA LYS A 102 -5.54 -6.86 -22.04
C LYS A 102 -6.40 -7.45 -23.16
N LEU A 103 -7.10 -8.56 -22.90
CA LEU A 103 -8.03 -9.16 -23.87
C LEU A 103 -9.21 -8.25 -24.22
N SER A 104 -9.55 -7.28 -23.36
CA SER A 104 -10.58 -6.27 -23.64
C SER A 104 -10.00 -5.05 -24.38
N GLY A 105 -8.75 -5.10 -24.84
CA GLY A 105 -8.11 -4.02 -25.59
C GLY A 105 -7.54 -2.88 -24.74
N ILE A 106 -7.57 -2.98 -23.41
CA ILE A 106 -7.14 -1.90 -22.53
C ILE A 106 -5.62 -1.98 -22.32
N PRO A 107 -4.86 -0.89 -22.54
CA PRO A 107 -3.43 -0.82 -22.24
C PRO A 107 -3.13 -1.15 -20.77
N VAL A 108 -2.12 -1.98 -20.56
CA VAL A 108 -1.74 -2.49 -19.23
C VAL A 108 -0.23 -2.46 -19.05
N ALA A 109 0.20 -1.81 -17.98
CA ALA A 109 1.58 -1.87 -17.48
C ALA A 109 1.65 -2.65 -16.16
N VAL A 110 2.81 -3.25 -15.89
CA VAL A 110 3.02 -4.14 -14.76
C VAL A 110 4.32 -3.75 -14.06
N ILE A 111 4.32 -3.81 -12.73
CA ILE A 111 5.52 -3.59 -11.93
C ILE A 111 6.64 -4.57 -12.30
N ASP A 112 7.82 -4.05 -12.59
CA ASP A 112 9.06 -4.82 -12.48
C ASP A 112 9.54 -4.79 -11.02
N LYS A 113 9.60 -5.95 -10.39
CA LYS A 113 10.05 -6.08 -8.99
C LYS A 113 11.57 -6.12 -8.83
N GLY A 114 12.33 -6.03 -9.93
CA GLY A 114 13.79 -6.12 -9.92
C GLY A 114 14.31 -7.48 -9.44
N ARG A 115 13.55 -8.56 -9.68
CA ARG A 115 13.85 -9.89 -9.10
C ARG A 115 15.21 -10.42 -9.55
N ALA A 116 15.60 -10.15 -10.79
CA ALA A 116 16.89 -10.59 -11.34
C ALA A 116 18.07 -9.92 -10.62
N GLY A 117 18.03 -8.61 -10.43
CA GLY A 117 19.04 -7.86 -9.68
C GLY A 117 19.16 -8.34 -8.23
N LYS A 118 18.02 -8.45 -7.54
CA LYS A 118 17.96 -8.98 -6.17
C LYS A 118 18.54 -10.40 -6.07
N LYS A 119 18.29 -11.26 -7.06
CA LYS A 119 18.86 -12.61 -7.11
C LYS A 119 20.38 -12.59 -7.30
N ARG A 120 20.93 -11.69 -8.12
CA ARG A 120 22.39 -11.51 -8.29
C ARG A 120 23.06 -10.95 -7.03
N LEU A 121 22.34 -10.15 -6.25
CA LEU A 121 22.84 -9.60 -4.99
C LEU A 121 23.00 -10.67 -3.89
N ILE A 122 22.05 -11.62 -3.81
CA ILE A 122 22.01 -12.61 -2.71
C ILE A 122 22.56 -14.01 -3.08
N ARG A 123 23.00 -14.24 -4.32
CA ARG A 123 23.50 -15.57 -4.75
C ARG A 123 24.72 -16.03 -3.96
N ARG A 124 24.92 -17.35 -3.83
CA ARG A 124 26.03 -17.91 -3.02
C ARG A 124 27.42 -17.54 -3.54
N HIS A 125 27.61 -17.54 -4.86
CA HIS A 125 28.90 -17.30 -5.49
C HIS A 125 28.80 -16.12 -6.48
N GLN A 126 29.91 -15.38 -6.65
CA GLN A 126 30.02 -14.25 -7.56
C GLN A 126 28.96 -13.15 -7.34
N LYS A 127 28.66 -12.77 -6.09
CA LYS A 127 27.65 -11.73 -5.82
C LYS A 127 27.95 -10.43 -6.58
N VAL A 128 26.90 -9.81 -7.10
CA VAL A 128 26.98 -8.48 -7.72
C VAL A 128 26.40 -7.49 -6.71
N PHE A 129 27.27 -6.72 -6.06
CA PHE A 129 26.90 -5.76 -5.01
C PHE A 129 26.53 -4.41 -5.61
N GLU A 130 25.37 -4.36 -6.25
CA GLU A 130 24.81 -3.13 -6.81
C GLU A 130 23.61 -2.67 -6.00
N ASN A 131 23.50 -1.35 -5.83
CA ASN A 131 22.33 -0.76 -5.23
C ASN A 131 21.09 -1.09 -6.07
N GLN A 132 20.03 -1.55 -5.42
CA GLN A 132 18.78 -1.91 -6.10
C GLN A 132 17.83 -0.71 -6.10
N SER A 133 17.07 -0.54 -7.18
CA SER A 133 16.03 0.48 -7.22
C SER A 133 15.05 0.33 -6.06
N ASN A 134 14.63 1.47 -5.51
CA ASN A 134 13.66 1.50 -4.44
C ASN A 134 12.25 1.11 -4.96
N SER A 135 11.35 0.73 -4.06
CA SER A 135 9.99 0.33 -4.44
C SER A 135 9.19 1.46 -5.10
N PHE A 136 9.43 2.71 -4.73
CA PHE A 136 8.73 3.87 -5.29
C PHE A 136 9.01 4.02 -6.79
N HIS A 137 10.28 3.86 -7.20
CA HIS A 137 10.69 3.88 -8.60
C HIS A 137 9.99 2.76 -9.39
N HIS A 138 9.99 1.53 -8.85
CA HIS A 138 9.30 0.42 -9.50
C HIS A 138 7.80 0.66 -9.68
N TYR A 139 7.16 1.42 -8.78
CA TYR A 139 5.76 1.81 -8.93
C TYR A 139 5.58 2.96 -9.92
N SER A 140 6.40 4.02 -9.87
CA SER A 140 6.32 5.15 -10.81
C SER A 140 6.58 4.74 -12.26
N ASP A 141 7.52 3.80 -12.47
CA ASP A 141 7.83 3.26 -13.79
C ASP A 141 6.62 2.62 -14.46
N VAL A 142 5.69 2.02 -13.69
CA VAL A 142 4.45 1.46 -14.25
C VAL A 142 3.62 2.54 -14.93
N PHE A 143 3.50 3.72 -14.30
CA PHE A 143 2.78 4.84 -14.88
C PHE A 143 3.56 5.47 -16.05
N GLY A 144 4.89 5.54 -15.94
CA GLY A 144 5.77 5.94 -17.05
C GLY A 144 5.55 5.08 -18.31
N HIS A 145 5.46 3.76 -18.17
CA HIS A 145 5.16 2.85 -19.29
C HIS A 145 3.74 3.01 -19.87
N LEU A 146 2.82 3.63 -19.14
CA LEU A 146 1.49 3.99 -19.64
C LEU A 146 1.47 5.37 -20.31
N GLY A 147 2.60 6.08 -20.36
CA GLY A 147 2.71 7.44 -20.90
C GLY A 147 2.51 8.55 -19.85
N PHE A 148 2.52 8.21 -18.55
CA PHE A 148 2.31 9.13 -17.44
C PHE A 148 3.52 9.12 -16.49
N PRO A 149 4.69 9.62 -16.93
CA PRO A 149 5.84 9.73 -16.06
C PRO A 149 5.53 10.66 -14.89
N LEU A 150 6.03 10.35 -13.70
CA LEU A 150 5.81 11.17 -12.51
C LEU A 150 7.04 11.17 -11.62
N LEU A 151 7.22 12.27 -10.90
CA LEU A 151 8.17 12.36 -9.80
C LEU A 151 7.44 12.11 -8.49
N VAL A 152 7.99 11.27 -7.62
CA VAL A 152 7.36 10.99 -6.32
C VAL A 152 7.63 12.15 -5.38
N ASP A 153 6.61 12.98 -5.19
CA ASP A 153 6.56 14.07 -4.23
C ASP A 153 5.39 13.84 -3.28
N PHE A 154 5.72 13.50 -2.04
CA PHE A 154 4.78 13.15 -0.99
C PHE A 154 5.43 13.39 0.37
N SER A 155 4.75 14.15 1.23
CA SER A 155 5.20 14.41 2.59
C SER A 155 4.45 13.58 3.62
N SER A 156 3.12 13.61 3.58
CA SER A 156 2.25 13.06 4.62
C SER A 156 0.85 12.78 4.07
N ILE A 157 0.21 11.71 4.56
CA ILE A 157 -1.21 11.45 4.29
C ILE A 157 -2.12 12.49 4.94
N TYR A 158 -1.60 13.29 5.88
CA TYR A 158 -2.32 14.39 6.52
C TYR A 158 -1.86 15.76 6.01
N GLU A 159 -0.94 15.82 5.04
CA GLU A 159 -0.32 17.06 4.57
C GLU A 159 0.19 17.89 5.77
N ASN A 160 -0.25 19.15 5.89
CA ASN A 160 0.05 20.06 7.00
C ASN A 160 -0.94 19.94 8.18
N ARG A 161 -1.94 19.06 8.06
CA ARG A 161 -2.97 18.86 9.09
C ARG A 161 -2.53 17.77 10.07
N LYS A 162 -3.15 17.78 11.24
CA LYS A 162 -3.07 16.66 12.17
C LYS A 162 -4.29 15.75 11.96
N GLY A 163 -4.13 14.47 12.24
CA GLY A 163 -5.25 13.55 12.31
C GLY A 163 -6.27 14.01 13.37
N ASP A 164 -7.53 13.63 13.17
CA ASP A 164 -8.59 13.90 14.13
C ASP A 164 -8.43 13.03 15.37
N PHE A 165 -7.96 13.64 16.48
CA PHE A 165 -7.72 12.94 17.73
C PHE A 165 -9.02 12.52 18.45
N SER A 166 -10.16 13.12 18.10
CA SER A 166 -11.45 12.76 18.73
C SER A 166 -11.81 11.29 18.50
N GLN A 167 -11.39 10.73 17.35
CA GLN A 167 -11.66 9.34 16.97
C GLN A 167 -10.99 8.32 17.90
N ILE A 168 -9.88 8.71 18.54
CA ILE A 168 -9.10 7.83 19.42
C ILE A 168 -9.22 8.19 20.90
N GLN A 169 -9.83 9.34 21.22
CA GLN A 169 -9.92 9.86 22.59
C GLN A 169 -10.60 8.89 23.57
N GLN A 170 -11.58 8.11 23.10
CA GLN A 170 -12.21 7.05 23.93
C GLN A 170 -11.22 5.99 24.42
N PHE A 171 -10.14 5.73 23.66
CA PHE A 171 -9.11 4.74 24.00
C PHE A 171 -7.90 5.39 24.66
N THR A 172 -7.56 6.60 24.23
CA THR A 172 -6.33 7.28 24.64
C THR A 172 -6.53 8.22 25.83
N GLY A 173 -7.77 8.63 26.12
CA GLY A 173 -8.06 9.74 27.02
C GLY A 173 -7.51 11.06 26.49
N GLU A 174 -7.54 12.10 27.32
CA GLU A 174 -6.89 13.36 26.98
C GLU A 174 -5.36 13.22 27.02
N LYS A 175 -4.67 13.84 26.06
CA LYS A 175 -3.21 13.80 26.00
C LYS A 175 -2.56 14.52 27.17
N GLY A 176 -3.10 15.68 27.57
CA GLY A 176 -2.51 16.54 28.58
C GLY A 176 -1.04 16.81 28.32
N SER A 177 -0.21 16.72 29.37
CA SER A 177 1.25 16.85 29.32
C SER A 177 1.99 15.52 29.12
N THR A 178 1.27 14.41 28.98
CA THR A 178 1.88 13.08 28.88
C THR A 178 2.53 12.85 27.51
N LYS A 179 3.68 12.18 27.52
CA LYS A 179 4.34 11.68 26.31
C LYS A 179 3.73 10.34 25.93
N TRP A 180 3.30 10.21 24.68
CA TRP A 180 2.73 8.98 24.17
C TRP A 180 3.79 8.17 23.44
N ILE A 181 3.94 6.90 23.80
CA ILE A 181 4.86 5.97 23.15
C ILE A 181 4.04 4.81 22.59
N GLY A 182 4.11 4.61 21.29
CA GLY A 182 3.51 3.46 20.62
C GLY A 182 4.51 2.34 20.40
N ILE A 183 4.15 1.12 20.78
CA ILE A 183 4.99 -0.08 20.63
C ILE A 183 4.20 -1.12 19.87
N ALA A 184 4.75 -1.61 18.76
CA ALA A 184 4.18 -2.70 17.98
C ALA A 184 5.08 -3.95 18.08
N PRO A 185 4.92 -4.79 19.11
CA PRO A 185 5.90 -5.83 19.42
C PRO A 185 5.83 -7.05 18.48
N PHE A 186 4.75 -7.17 17.71
CA PHE A 186 4.49 -8.35 16.90
C PHE A 186 4.78 -8.13 15.41
N ALA A 187 5.13 -9.24 14.75
CA ALA A 187 5.31 -9.31 13.31
C ALA A 187 4.66 -10.59 12.78
N LYS A 188 4.30 -10.59 11.49
CA LYS A 188 3.69 -11.75 10.84
C LYS A 188 4.55 -13.03 10.91
N HIS A 189 5.87 -12.89 10.92
CA HIS A 189 6.81 -14.02 10.95
C HIS A 189 7.53 -14.04 12.29
N LYS A 190 7.53 -15.19 12.98
CA LYS A 190 8.14 -15.36 14.30
C LYS A 190 9.59 -14.88 14.37
N GLY A 191 10.40 -15.17 13.34
CA GLY A 191 11.80 -14.73 13.28
C GLY A 191 12.00 -13.20 13.09
N LYS A 192 10.92 -12.43 12.96
CA LYS A 192 10.94 -10.95 12.92
C LYS A 192 10.34 -10.32 14.18
N ILE A 193 10.02 -11.13 15.20
CA ILE A 193 9.51 -10.67 16.49
C ILE A 193 10.72 -10.48 17.40
N TYR A 194 10.84 -9.31 18.03
CA TYR A 194 11.84 -9.06 19.06
C TYR A 194 11.58 -9.99 20.26
N PRO A 195 12.60 -10.61 20.90
CA PRO A 195 12.36 -11.54 22.00
C PRO A 195 11.41 -10.95 23.05
N LEU A 196 10.36 -11.71 23.39
CA LEU A 196 9.26 -11.20 24.22
C LEU A 196 9.75 -10.73 25.59
N GLU A 197 10.66 -11.49 26.21
CA GLU A 197 11.29 -11.14 27.49
C GLU A 197 11.99 -9.79 27.46
N TRP A 198 12.60 -9.42 26.33
CA TRP A 198 13.26 -8.12 26.16
C TRP A 198 12.26 -7.02 25.82
N GLN A 199 11.25 -7.33 25.02
CA GLN A 199 10.17 -6.41 24.71
C GLN A 199 9.38 -6.00 25.97
N GLU A 200 9.17 -6.94 26.89
CA GLU A 200 8.57 -6.70 28.21
C GLU A 200 9.42 -5.74 29.04
N GLN A 201 10.75 -5.88 29.03
CA GLN A 201 11.65 -4.94 29.71
C GLN A 201 11.54 -3.53 29.14
N VAL A 202 11.41 -3.38 27.82
CA VAL A 202 11.20 -2.08 27.16
C VAL A 202 9.87 -1.46 27.61
N VAL A 203 8.79 -2.24 27.59
CA VAL A 203 7.47 -1.78 28.05
C VAL A 203 7.52 -1.39 29.53
N ALA A 204 8.09 -2.24 30.38
CA ALA A 204 8.23 -1.98 31.81
C ALA A 204 9.08 -0.75 32.11
N HIS A 205 10.15 -0.50 31.33
CA HIS A 205 10.98 0.68 31.48
C HIS A 205 10.17 1.96 31.25
N PHE A 206 9.43 2.05 30.14
CA PHE A 206 8.66 3.25 29.82
C PHE A 206 7.41 3.42 30.67
N SER A 207 6.75 2.32 31.06
CA SER A 207 5.55 2.36 31.90
C SER A 207 5.83 2.79 33.35
N LYS A 208 7.09 2.82 33.80
CA LYS A 208 7.47 3.33 35.13
C LYS A 208 7.41 4.87 35.23
N ASP A 209 7.54 5.59 34.11
CA ASP A 209 7.47 7.05 34.12
C ASP A 209 6.00 7.49 34.03
N LEU A 210 5.46 8.08 35.10
CA LEU A 210 4.09 8.60 35.15
C LEU A 210 3.80 9.69 34.11
N ARG A 211 4.84 10.28 33.51
CA ARG A 211 4.71 11.26 32.42
C ARG A 211 4.57 10.58 31.05
N VAL A 212 4.68 9.26 30.98
CA VAL A 212 4.63 8.48 29.74
C VAL A 212 3.38 7.60 29.75
N LYS A 213 2.66 7.60 28.64
CA LYS A 213 1.59 6.64 28.37
C LYS A 213 2.01 5.73 27.22
N VAL A 214 2.13 4.44 27.52
CA VAL A 214 2.50 3.41 26.56
C VAL A 214 1.25 2.83 25.90
N PHE A 215 1.26 2.72 24.57
CA PHE A 215 0.23 2.08 23.78
C PHE A 215 0.83 0.88 23.07
N LEU A 216 0.16 -0.27 23.14
CA LEU A 216 0.55 -1.47 22.42
C LEU A 216 -0.32 -1.64 21.17
N PHE A 217 0.32 -1.93 20.04
CA PHE A 217 -0.31 -2.18 18.75
C PHE A 217 0.04 -3.58 18.25
N GLY A 218 -0.87 -4.31 17.63
CA GLY A 218 -0.53 -5.60 17.02
C GLY A 218 -1.70 -6.56 16.91
#